data_AF-A0A8S3GG31-F1
#
_entry.id   AF-A0A8S3GG31-F1
#
_cell.length_a   1.000
_cell.length_b   1.000
_cell.length_c   1.000
_cell.angle_alpha   90.00
_cell.angle_beta   90.00
_cell.angle_gamma   90.00
#
_symmetry.space_group_name_H-M   'P 1'
#
loop_
_entity.id
_entity.type
_entity.pdbx_description
1 polymer ?
#
loop_
_entity_poly.entity_id
_entity_poly.type
_entity_poly.pdbx_seq_one_letter_code
_entity_poly.pdbx_strand_id
1 'polypeptide(L)'
;SGEEEEEEGEDKKPPVNERIIPEHVIILDASNEYLRQRIMHLPEKVVAGTHNTELEFKRRLKVYNELGDDAHPAKFFEDVDRPGETIKIDDDRSINHRNIVHKLMERVKEPHNYGPTPEEQEHAKRKELNEKEKREREEREERERDEQEAANDRMKKQKEWTTKLEQIKREEFEMLDAQSTPLRNYLMAHVMPTLTKALIECCQVRPEDPVDFVAEYLFKNNPQV
;
A
#
# COMPACT_ATOMS: atom_id res chain seq x y z
N SER A 1 17.62 37.68 -80.01
CA SER A 1 17.56 36.22 -79.90
C SER A 1 18.68 35.78 -78.99
N GLY A 2 18.48 35.10 -77.87
CA GLY A 2 17.29 34.70 -77.12
C GLY A 2 17.62 34.88 -75.64
N GLU A 3 16.62 35.25 -74.84
CA GLU A 3 16.08 34.35 -73.81
C GLU A 3 16.97 34.35 -72.57
N GLU A 4 16.78 35.39 -71.75
CA GLU A 4 17.04 35.33 -70.31
C GLU A 4 15.95 34.44 -69.72
N GLU A 5 16.30 33.22 -69.36
CA GLU A 5 15.44 32.34 -68.58
C GLU A 5 15.27 32.96 -67.19
N GLU A 6 14.06 33.38 -66.88
CA GLU A 6 13.61 33.74 -65.55
C GLU A 6 13.67 32.47 -64.69
N GLU A 7 14.65 32.36 -63.79
CA GLU A 7 14.62 31.38 -62.70
C GLU A 7 13.43 31.70 -61.80
N GLU A 8 12.36 30.91 -61.95
CA GLU A 8 11.22 30.86 -61.05
C GLU A 8 11.72 30.68 -59.60
N GLY A 9 11.33 31.60 -58.72
CA GLY A 9 11.74 31.58 -57.31
C GLY A 9 11.22 30.34 -56.60
N GLU A 10 12.13 29.52 -56.07
CA GLU A 10 11.78 28.50 -55.07
C GLU A 10 11.17 29.17 -53.83
N ASP A 11 9.87 29.00 -53.65
CA ASP A 11 9.16 29.35 -52.42
C ASP A 11 9.76 28.56 -51.24
N LYS A 12 10.65 29.23 -50.48
CA LYS A 12 11.21 28.67 -49.25
C LYS A 12 10.11 28.60 -48.20
N LYS A 13 9.70 27.38 -47.85
CA LYS A 13 8.74 27.08 -46.78
C LYS A 13 9.12 27.83 -45.49
N PRO A 14 8.15 28.38 -44.75
CA PRO A 14 8.44 29.06 -43.50
C PRO A 14 9.03 28.06 -42.48
N PRO A 15 9.94 28.51 -41.60
CA PRO A 15 10.53 27.64 -40.59
C PRO A 15 9.46 27.24 -39.57
N VAL A 16 9.16 25.93 -39.47
CA VAL A 16 8.19 25.39 -38.50
C VAL A 16 8.85 24.39 -37.56
N ASN A 17 8.44 24.41 -36.29
CA ASN A 17 8.82 23.42 -35.31
C ASN A 17 7.92 22.19 -35.42
N GLU A 18 8.50 21.06 -35.87
CA GLU A 18 7.81 19.78 -36.06
C GLU A 18 7.11 19.24 -34.81
N ARG A 19 7.54 19.67 -33.60
CA ARG A 19 6.98 19.19 -32.33
C ARG A 19 5.64 19.83 -31.97
N ILE A 20 5.32 21.00 -32.53
CA ILE A 20 4.12 21.78 -32.18
C ILE A 20 3.15 21.97 -33.34
N ILE A 21 3.58 21.63 -34.56
CA ILE A 21 2.73 21.75 -35.75
C ILE A 21 1.61 20.69 -35.70
N PRO A 22 0.34 21.07 -35.91
CA PRO A 22 -0.81 20.18 -35.72
C PRO A 22 -0.90 19.11 -36.81
N GLU A 23 -1.13 17.85 -36.45
CA GLU A 23 -1.26 16.73 -37.41
C GLU A 23 -2.49 16.88 -38.32
N HIS A 24 -3.56 17.50 -37.82
CA HIS A 24 -4.79 17.75 -38.55
C HIS A 24 -5.19 19.23 -38.45
N VAL A 25 -5.50 19.83 -39.59
CA VAL A 25 -6.08 21.18 -39.69
C VAL A 25 -7.50 21.01 -40.23
N ILE A 26 -8.50 21.47 -39.47
CA ILE A 26 -9.91 21.34 -39.82
C ILE A 26 -10.51 22.74 -39.91
N ILE A 27 -11.09 23.05 -41.06
CA ILE A 27 -11.75 24.33 -41.33
C ILE A 27 -13.24 24.07 -41.33
N LEU A 28 -13.98 24.75 -40.46
CA LEU A 28 -15.42 24.60 -40.36
C LEU A 28 -16.10 25.73 -41.14
N ASP A 29 -16.73 25.38 -42.26
CA ASP A 29 -17.40 26.33 -43.14
C ASP A 29 -18.93 26.23 -43.00
N ALA A 30 -19.61 27.35 -43.17
CA ALA A 30 -21.05 27.47 -42.95
C ALA A 30 -21.62 28.67 -43.70
N SER A 31 -22.87 28.59 -44.12
CA SER A 31 -23.55 29.71 -44.77
C SER A 31 -23.78 30.86 -43.79
N ASN A 32 -23.74 32.07 -44.35
CA ASN A 32 -24.02 33.30 -43.60
C ASN A 32 -25.38 33.26 -42.89
N GLU A 33 -26.38 32.60 -43.48
CA GLU A 33 -27.71 32.48 -42.90
C GLU A 33 -27.72 31.53 -41.71
N TYR A 34 -27.09 30.36 -41.84
CA TYR A 34 -26.94 29.41 -40.75
C TYR A 34 -26.22 30.03 -39.54
N LEU A 35 -25.11 30.75 -39.79
CA LEU A 35 -24.35 31.42 -38.72
C LEU A 35 -25.17 32.50 -38.00
N ARG A 36 -25.97 33.28 -38.74
CA ARG A 36 -26.87 34.29 -38.15
C ARG A 36 -27.93 33.64 -37.27
N GLN A 37 -28.61 32.61 -37.78
CA GLN A 37 -29.63 31.89 -37.03
C GLN A 37 -29.04 31.31 -35.75
N ARG A 38 -27.86 30.67 -35.82
CA ARG A 38 -27.21 30.11 -34.64
C ARG A 38 -26.97 31.13 -33.53
N ILE A 39 -26.57 32.35 -33.89
CA ILE A 39 -26.30 33.43 -32.92
C ILE A 39 -27.60 34.02 -32.37
N MET A 40 -28.64 34.15 -33.18
CA MET A 40 -29.96 34.62 -32.74
C MET A 40 -30.61 33.69 -31.72
N HIS A 41 -30.28 32.39 -31.75
CA HIS A 41 -30.80 31.39 -30.81
C HIS A 41 -29.94 31.23 -29.54
N LEU A 42 -28.90 32.06 -29.34
CA LEU A 42 -28.09 32.01 -28.13
C LEU A 42 -28.84 32.58 -26.92
N PRO A 43 -28.72 31.97 -25.72
CA PRO A 43 -29.30 32.53 -24.50
C PRO A 43 -28.72 33.91 -24.15
N GLU A 44 -29.56 34.82 -23.67
CA GLU A 44 -29.16 36.20 -23.31
C GLU A 44 -28.00 36.25 -22.31
N LYS A 45 -27.93 35.28 -21.37
CA LYS A 45 -26.82 35.14 -20.41
C LYS A 45 -25.45 34.96 -21.07
N VAL A 46 -25.40 34.40 -22.27
CA VAL A 46 -24.15 34.17 -23.05
C VAL A 46 -23.85 35.35 -23.96
N VAL A 47 -24.88 36.08 -24.40
CA VAL A 47 -24.75 37.25 -25.28
C VAL A 47 -24.37 38.50 -24.49
N ALA A 48 -24.87 38.64 -23.26
CA ALA A 48 -24.60 39.76 -22.37
C ALA A 48 -23.09 39.97 -22.15
N GLY A 49 -22.58 41.16 -22.48
CA GLY A 49 -21.16 41.51 -22.37
C GLY A 49 -20.28 41.03 -23.53
N THR A 50 -20.85 40.45 -24.58
CA THR A 50 -20.12 40.03 -25.79
C THR A 50 -20.52 40.86 -27.01
N HIS A 51 -19.69 40.84 -28.06
CA HIS A 51 -19.99 41.45 -29.37
C HIS A 51 -20.84 40.55 -30.30
N ASN A 52 -21.59 39.61 -29.72
CA ASN A 52 -22.46 38.68 -30.47
C ASN A 52 -23.87 39.23 -30.65
N THR A 53 -24.03 40.56 -30.58
CA THR A 53 -25.26 41.23 -31.01
C THR A 53 -25.44 41.07 -32.52
N GLU A 54 -26.69 41.08 -32.99
CA GLU A 54 -26.99 40.86 -34.41
C GLU A 54 -26.25 41.84 -35.34
N LEU A 55 -26.19 43.12 -34.95
CA LEU A 55 -25.55 44.19 -35.72
C LEU A 55 -24.04 43.99 -35.80
N GLU A 56 -23.38 43.74 -34.67
CA GLU A 56 -21.92 43.59 -34.61
C GLU A 56 -21.46 42.28 -35.26
N PHE A 57 -22.24 41.21 -35.13
CA PHE A 57 -21.96 39.97 -35.82
C PHE A 57 -22.07 40.12 -37.34
N LYS A 58 -23.14 40.75 -37.85
CA LYS A 58 -23.29 41.04 -39.30
C LYS A 58 -22.13 41.85 -39.84
N ARG A 59 -21.65 42.86 -39.08
CA ARG A 59 -20.47 43.64 -39.44
C ARG A 59 -19.21 42.78 -39.54
N ARG A 60 -18.93 41.93 -38.53
CA ARG A 60 -17.76 41.03 -38.52
C ARG A 60 -17.82 40.00 -39.65
N LEU A 61 -18.99 39.43 -39.89
CA LEU A 61 -19.22 38.47 -40.96
C LEU A 61 -18.96 39.09 -42.34
N LYS A 62 -19.35 40.35 -42.53
CA LYS A 62 -19.04 41.08 -43.76
C LYS A 62 -17.53 41.26 -43.94
N VAL A 63 -16.82 41.71 -42.90
CA VAL A 63 -15.36 41.86 -42.92
C VAL A 63 -14.67 40.53 -43.23
N TYR A 64 -15.15 39.43 -42.65
CA TYR A 64 -14.63 38.09 -42.91
C TYR A 64 -14.83 37.66 -44.37
N ASN A 65 -16.00 37.90 -44.95
CA ASN A 65 -16.28 37.55 -46.36
C ASN A 65 -15.56 38.46 -47.37
N GLU A 66 -15.18 39.66 -46.97
CA GLU A 66 -14.37 40.60 -47.76
C GLU A 66 -12.86 40.35 -47.60
N LEU A 67 -12.47 39.46 -46.67
CA LEU A 67 -11.09 39.05 -46.49
C LEU A 67 -10.68 38.14 -47.66
N GLY A 68 -9.58 38.47 -48.32
CA GLY A 68 -9.02 37.60 -49.37
C GLY A 68 -8.44 36.31 -48.79
N ASP A 69 -8.33 35.29 -49.63
CA ASP A 69 -7.80 33.97 -49.26
C ASP A 69 -6.39 34.06 -48.64
N ASP A 70 -5.61 35.07 -49.05
CA ASP A 70 -4.25 35.33 -48.55
C ASP A 70 -4.15 35.67 -47.06
N ALA A 71 -5.23 36.18 -46.47
CA ALA A 71 -5.26 36.53 -45.05
C ALA A 71 -5.95 35.46 -44.19
N HIS A 72 -6.41 34.36 -44.79
CA HIS A 72 -7.00 33.25 -44.06
C HIS A 72 -5.90 32.41 -43.38
N PRO A 73 -6.02 32.07 -42.08
CA PRO A 73 -5.01 31.28 -41.37
C PRO A 73 -4.70 29.92 -42.00
N ALA A 74 -5.61 29.38 -42.82
CA ALA A 74 -5.38 28.13 -43.55
C ALA A 74 -4.22 28.22 -44.55
N LYS A 75 -3.98 29.40 -45.14
CA LYS A 75 -2.91 29.58 -46.13
C LYS A 75 -1.54 29.24 -45.54
N PHE A 76 -1.28 29.68 -44.31
CA PHE A 76 -0.05 29.31 -43.60
C PHE A 76 0.14 27.78 -43.51
N PHE A 77 -0.95 27.05 -43.30
CA PHE A 77 -0.91 25.59 -43.21
C PHE A 77 -0.73 24.91 -44.57
N GLU A 78 -1.25 25.51 -45.65
CA GLU A 78 -0.98 25.10 -47.03
C GLU A 78 0.50 25.30 -47.39
N ASP A 79 1.09 26.44 -47.02
CA ASP A 79 2.51 26.78 -47.26
C ASP A 79 3.49 25.81 -46.55
N VAL A 80 3.02 25.05 -45.55
CA VAL A 80 3.81 24.08 -44.77
C VAL A 80 3.41 22.62 -45.06
N ASP A 81 2.77 22.37 -46.22
CA ASP A 81 2.26 21.08 -46.69
C ASP A 81 1.24 20.40 -45.75
N ARG A 82 0.48 21.19 -44.99
CA ARG A 82 -0.64 20.71 -44.15
C ARG A 82 -1.95 21.38 -44.55
N PRO A 83 -2.46 21.13 -45.77
CA PRO A 83 -3.70 21.73 -46.21
C PRO A 83 -4.84 21.39 -45.25
N GLY A 84 -5.65 22.40 -44.92
CA GLY A 84 -6.83 22.21 -44.06
C GLY A 84 -7.93 21.44 -44.77
N GLU A 85 -8.63 20.56 -44.05
CA GLU A 85 -9.87 19.95 -44.54
C GLU A 85 -11.06 20.87 -44.23
N THR A 86 -11.69 21.40 -45.27
CA THR A 86 -12.92 22.18 -45.14
C THR A 86 -14.13 21.27 -44.99
N ILE A 87 -14.85 21.43 -43.89
CA ILE A 87 -16.07 20.70 -43.56
C ILE A 87 -17.21 21.69 -43.49
N LYS A 88 -18.20 21.51 -44.37
CA LYS A 88 -19.45 22.28 -44.34
C LYS A 88 -20.34 21.78 -43.21
N ILE A 89 -20.62 22.65 -42.25
CA ILE A 89 -21.43 22.32 -41.08
C ILE A 89 -22.92 22.26 -41.47
N ASP A 90 -23.33 23.13 -42.40
CA ASP A 90 -24.72 23.31 -42.83
C ASP A 90 -25.36 22.05 -43.45
N ASP A 91 -24.53 21.13 -43.94
CA ASP A 91 -24.97 19.90 -44.57
C ASP A 91 -25.41 18.85 -43.52
N ASP A 92 -24.96 18.94 -42.27
CA ASP A 92 -25.28 18.00 -41.21
C ASP A 92 -26.48 18.45 -40.36
N ARG A 93 -27.62 17.78 -40.56
CA ARG A 93 -28.87 18.03 -39.81
C ARG A 93 -28.98 17.20 -38.52
N SER A 94 -27.95 16.44 -38.15
CA SER A 94 -27.99 15.63 -36.92
C SER A 94 -27.93 16.49 -35.65
N ILE A 95 -28.48 15.95 -34.56
CA ILE A 95 -28.42 16.62 -33.25
C ILE A 95 -26.95 16.84 -32.87
N ASN A 96 -26.59 18.09 -32.60
CA ASN A 96 -25.23 18.52 -32.25
C ASN A 96 -24.15 18.14 -33.28
N HIS A 97 -24.50 18.01 -34.58
CA HIS A 97 -23.56 17.65 -35.64
C HIS A 97 -22.82 16.33 -35.39
N ARG A 98 -23.53 15.34 -34.84
CA ARG A 98 -22.98 14.03 -34.47
C ARG A 98 -22.28 13.34 -35.64
N ASN A 99 -22.75 13.51 -36.87
CA ASN A 99 -22.13 12.88 -38.04
C ASN A 99 -20.77 13.52 -38.35
N ILE A 100 -20.68 14.85 -38.28
CA ILE A 100 -19.41 15.57 -38.41
C ILE A 100 -18.44 15.15 -37.29
N VAL A 101 -18.92 15.11 -36.04
CA VAL A 101 -18.09 14.69 -34.90
C VAL A 101 -17.58 13.26 -35.09
N HIS A 102 -18.41 12.34 -35.55
CA HIS A 102 -17.98 10.96 -35.83
C HIS A 102 -16.90 10.90 -36.91
N LYS A 103 -17.09 11.63 -38.02
CA LYS A 103 -16.09 11.72 -39.10
C LYS A 103 -14.76 12.30 -38.61
N LEU A 104 -14.82 13.28 -37.70
CA LEU A 104 -13.64 13.86 -37.07
C LEU A 104 -12.95 12.86 -36.13
N MET A 105 -13.71 12.10 -35.33
CA MET A 105 -13.16 11.09 -34.43
C MET A 105 -12.49 9.93 -35.19
N GLU A 106 -13.07 9.50 -36.32
CA GLU A 106 -12.43 8.50 -37.20
C GLU A 106 -11.08 9.00 -37.74
N ARG A 107 -10.97 10.31 -38.00
CA ARG A 107 -9.77 10.91 -38.58
C ARG A 107 -8.68 11.18 -37.55
N VAL A 108 -9.05 11.75 -36.39
CA VAL A 108 -8.13 12.07 -35.27
C VAL A 108 -7.73 10.81 -34.49
N LYS A 109 -8.43 9.69 -34.70
CA LYS A 109 -8.25 8.39 -34.02
C LYS A 109 -8.51 8.47 -32.52
N GLU A 110 -8.14 7.42 -31.79
CA GLU A 110 -8.37 7.34 -30.35
C GLU A 110 -7.71 8.52 -29.62
N PRO A 111 -8.37 9.09 -28.60
CA PRO A 111 -7.80 10.15 -27.79
C PRO A 111 -6.45 9.71 -27.22
N HIS A 112 -5.38 10.36 -27.66
CA HIS A 112 -4.06 10.18 -27.07
C HIS A 112 -4.04 10.97 -25.76
N ASN A 113 -4.54 10.35 -24.70
CA ASN A 113 -4.49 10.92 -23.37
C ASN A 113 -3.01 11.00 -22.96
N TYR A 114 -2.52 12.20 -22.64
CA TYR A 114 -1.17 12.38 -22.10
C TYR A 114 -1.09 11.62 -20.76
N GLY A 115 -0.58 10.38 -20.80
CA GLY A 115 -0.39 9.57 -19.62
C GLY A 115 0.65 10.17 -18.68
N PRO A 116 0.72 9.69 -17.42
CA PRO A 116 1.74 10.14 -16.47
C PRO A 116 3.12 10.00 -17.08
N THR A 117 3.94 11.03 -16.91
CA THR A 117 5.31 11.03 -17.42
C THR A 117 6.12 9.88 -16.81
N PRO A 118 7.18 9.38 -17.47
CA PRO A 118 8.04 8.34 -16.92
C PRO A 118 8.57 8.67 -15.51
N GLU A 119 8.85 9.96 -15.25
CA GLU A 119 9.31 10.47 -13.95
C GLU A 119 8.23 10.36 -12.87
N GLU A 120 6.98 10.70 -13.19
CA GLU A 120 5.84 10.54 -12.27
C GLU A 120 5.58 9.07 -11.92
N GLN A 121 5.73 8.17 -12.89
CA GLN A 121 5.60 6.73 -12.66
C GLN A 121 6.70 6.19 -11.74
N GLU A 122 7.94 6.64 -11.91
CA GLU A 122 9.05 6.24 -11.03
C GLU A 122 8.86 6.79 -9.61
N HIS A 123 8.45 8.06 -9.48
CA HIS A 123 8.17 8.67 -8.19
C HIS A 123 7.04 7.93 -7.45
N ALA A 124 5.97 7.54 -8.17
CA ALA A 124 4.88 6.74 -7.60
C ALA A 124 5.38 5.39 -7.08
N LYS A 125 6.20 4.67 -7.87
CA LYS A 125 6.81 3.39 -7.45
C LYS A 125 7.72 3.53 -6.23
N ARG A 126 8.57 4.57 -6.20
CA ARG A 126 9.44 4.86 -5.06
C ARG A 126 8.63 5.14 -3.79
N LYS A 127 7.55 5.90 -3.91
CA LYS A 127 6.65 6.19 -2.78
C LYS A 127 5.97 4.91 -2.28
N GLU A 128 5.47 4.07 -3.18
CA GLU A 128 4.84 2.79 -2.83
C GLU A 128 5.82 1.83 -2.12
N LEU A 129 7.05 1.72 -2.63
CA LEU A 129 8.11 0.92 -1.99
C LEU A 129 8.42 1.43 -0.58
N ASN A 130 8.63 2.74 -0.42
CA ASN A 130 8.90 3.34 0.89
C ASN A 130 7.74 3.14 1.88
N GLU A 131 6.49 3.27 1.42
CA GLU A 131 5.31 3.02 2.25
C GLU A 131 5.21 1.56 2.67
N LYS A 132 5.51 0.63 1.76
CA LYS A 132 5.52 -0.81 2.06
C LYS A 132 6.61 -1.17 3.07
N GLU A 133 7.84 -0.69 2.86
CA GLU A 133 8.95 -0.91 3.80
C GLU A 133 8.66 -0.32 5.19
N LYS A 134 8.03 0.86 5.24
CA LYS A 134 7.61 1.48 6.50
C LYS A 134 6.57 0.62 7.23
N ARG A 135 5.55 0.13 6.53
CA ARG A 135 4.53 -0.76 7.12
C ARG A 135 5.14 -2.08 7.61
N GLU A 136 6.01 -2.70 6.82
CA GLU A 136 6.66 -3.95 7.22
C GLU A 136 7.56 -3.78 8.46
N ARG A 137 8.22 -2.61 8.59
CA ARG A 137 9.00 -2.26 9.78
C ARG A 137 8.10 -2.08 11.01
N GLU A 138 7.04 -1.29 10.89
CA GLU A 138 6.08 -1.03 11.97
C GLU A 138 5.44 -2.33 12.47
N GLU A 139 5.01 -3.22 11.56
CA GLU A 139 4.47 -4.54 11.92
C GLU A 139 5.51 -5.45 12.59
N ARG A 140 6.77 -5.40 12.17
CA ARG A 140 7.83 -6.20 12.80
C ARG A 140 8.10 -5.72 14.21
N GLU A 141 8.21 -4.41 14.40
CA GLU A 141 8.42 -3.81 15.73
C GLU A 141 7.23 -4.08 16.66
N GLU A 142 6.00 -4.08 16.16
CA GLU A 142 4.81 -4.46 16.93
C GLU A 142 4.83 -5.93 17.34
N ARG A 143 5.10 -6.85 16.40
CA ARG A 143 5.24 -8.28 16.71
C ARG A 143 6.32 -8.56 17.73
N GLU A 144 7.49 -7.90 17.61
CA GLU A 144 8.59 -8.05 18.57
C GLU A 144 8.19 -7.56 19.97
N ARG A 145 7.45 -6.44 20.08
CA ARG A 145 6.92 -5.96 21.37
C ARG A 145 5.95 -6.95 22.00
N ASP A 146 5.00 -7.46 21.21
CA ASP A 146 3.99 -8.41 21.69
C ASP A 146 4.63 -9.74 22.12
N GLU A 147 5.61 -10.23 21.36
CA GLU A 147 6.38 -11.44 21.72
C GLU A 147 7.16 -11.25 23.02
N GLN A 148 7.79 -10.08 23.20
CA GLN A 148 8.54 -9.76 24.40
C GLN A 148 7.63 -9.64 25.64
N GLU A 149 6.47 -8.99 25.49
CA GLU A 149 5.47 -8.88 26.54
C GLU A 149 4.92 -10.26 26.92
N ALA A 150 4.54 -11.07 25.93
CA ALA A 150 4.07 -12.44 26.16
C ALA A 150 5.13 -13.32 26.83
N ALA A 151 6.41 -13.17 26.45
CA ALA A 151 7.52 -13.89 27.08
C ALA A 151 7.73 -13.46 28.54
N ASN A 152 7.66 -12.16 28.82
CA ASN A 152 7.75 -11.61 30.17
C ASN A 152 6.61 -12.11 31.06
N ASP A 153 5.38 -12.13 30.54
CA ASP A 153 4.21 -12.63 31.25
C ASP A 153 4.30 -14.12 31.55
N ARG A 154 4.76 -14.93 30.58
CA ARG A 154 5.02 -16.36 30.79
C ARG A 154 6.06 -16.57 31.88
N MET A 155 7.16 -15.82 31.84
CA MET A 155 8.22 -15.92 32.85
C MET A 155 7.71 -15.52 34.24
N LYS A 156 6.91 -14.47 34.35
CA LYS A 156 6.31 -14.03 35.62
C LYS A 156 5.38 -15.09 36.20
N LYS A 157 4.44 -15.61 35.39
CA LYS A 157 3.52 -16.67 35.79
C LYS A 157 4.27 -17.94 36.20
N GLN A 158 5.34 -18.29 35.48
CA GLN A 158 6.18 -19.43 35.82
C GLN A 158 6.87 -19.24 37.18
N LYS A 159 7.47 -18.06 37.44
CA LYS A 159 8.10 -17.74 38.74
C LYS A 159 7.11 -17.76 39.90
N GLU A 160 5.91 -17.22 39.69
CA GLU A 160 4.84 -17.25 40.69
C GLU A 160 4.39 -18.69 40.97
N TRP A 161 4.22 -19.50 39.93
CA TRP A 161 3.87 -20.92 40.05
C TRP A 161 4.94 -21.71 40.79
N THR A 162 6.21 -21.56 40.43
CA THR A 162 7.32 -22.28 41.08
C THR A 162 7.43 -21.92 42.56
N THR A 163 7.32 -20.64 42.89
CA THR A 163 7.35 -20.18 44.30
C THR A 163 6.20 -20.80 45.10
N LYS A 164 4.97 -20.80 44.57
CA LYS A 164 3.82 -21.42 45.24
C LYS A 164 3.99 -22.92 45.41
N LEU A 165 4.53 -23.60 44.40
CA LEU A 165 4.78 -25.03 44.45
C LEU A 165 5.83 -25.38 45.52
N GLU A 166 6.90 -24.58 45.64
CA GLU A 166 7.91 -24.76 46.68
C GLU A 166 7.35 -24.52 48.09
N GLN A 167 6.46 -23.54 48.24
CA GLN A 167 5.74 -23.31 49.50
C GLN A 167 4.89 -24.53 49.89
N ILE A 168 4.07 -25.03 48.97
CA ILE A 168 3.23 -26.22 49.21
C ILE A 168 4.10 -27.43 49.59
N LYS A 169 5.19 -27.70 48.86
CA LYS A 169 6.09 -28.81 49.19
C LYS A 169 6.71 -28.69 50.58
N ARG A 170 7.04 -27.47 51.00
CA ARG A 170 7.57 -27.21 52.34
C ARG A 170 6.52 -27.46 53.41
N GLU A 171 5.31 -26.94 53.23
CA GLU A 171 4.18 -27.15 54.14
C GLU A 171 3.81 -28.64 54.25
N GLU A 172 3.77 -29.36 53.12
CA GLU A 172 3.55 -30.81 53.09
C GLU A 172 4.64 -31.57 53.86
N PHE A 173 5.91 -31.20 53.67
CA PHE A 173 7.02 -31.82 54.37
C PHE A 173 6.95 -31.57 55.89
N GLU A 174 6.70 -30.32 56.31
CA GLU A 174 6.56 -29.96 57.73
C GLU A 174 5.37 -30.70 58.38
N MET A 175 4.26 -30.84 57.66
CA MET A 175 3.10 -31.60 58.14
C MET A 175 3.44 -33.08 58.33
N LEU A 176 4.12 -33.70 57.37
CA LEU A 176 4.55 -35.10 57.46
C LEU A 176 5.56 -35.32 58.60
N ASP A 177 6.52 -34.41 58.77
CA ASP A 177 7.50 -34.48 59.86
C ASP A 177 6.81 -34.37 61.23
N ALA A 178 5.87 -33.44 61.38
CA ALA A 178 5.05 -33.29 62.59
C ALA A 178 4.22 -34.56 62.88
N GLN A 179 3.61 -35.18 61.86
CA GLN A 179 2.90 -36.45 62.03
C GLN A 179 3.83 -37.62 62.41
N SER A 180 5.08 -37.60 61.94
CA SER A 180 6.07 -38.63 62.26
C SER A 180 6.72 -38.45 63.64
N THR A 181 6.60 -37.26 64.24
CA THR A 181 7.25 -36.89 65.50
C THR A 181 6.90 -37.83 66.67
N PRO A 182 5.63 -38.21 66.93
CA PRO A 182 5.30 -39.13 68.01
C PRO A 182 5.96 -40.51 67.84
N LEU A 183 5.98 -41.05 66.63
CA LEU A 183 6.63 -42.33 66.32
C LEU A 183 8.14 -42.21 66.50
N ARG A 184 8.76 -41.14 65.99
CA ARG A 184 10.19 -40.89 66.17
C ARG A 184 10.57 -40.80 67.64
N ASN A 185 9.79 -40.07 68.45
CA ASN A 185 10.01 -39.95 69.89
C ASN A 185 9.90 -41.30 70.59
N TYR A 186 8.90 -42.11 70.23
CA TYR A 186 8.73 -43.46 70.75
C TYR A 186 9.94 -44.35 70.42
N LEU A 187 10.38 -44.36 69.15
CA LEU A 187 11.54 -45.12 68.71
C LEU A 187 12.81 -44.66 69.44
N MET A 188 13.04 -43.35 69.55
CA MET A 188 14.19 -42.77 70.26
C MET A 188 14.22 -43.12 71.75
N ALA A 189 13.06 -43.14 72.41
CA ALA A 189 12.96 -43.43 73.84
C ALA A 189 13.08 -44.94 74.15
N HIS A 190 12.46 -45.80 73.34
CA HIS A 190 12.25 -47.20 73.71
C HIS A 190 13.08 -48.21 72.90
N VAL A 191 13.36 -47.93 71.63
CA VAL A 191 14.02 -48.90 70.73
C VAL A 191 15.48 -48.56 70.51
N MET A 192 15.78 -47.28 70.26
CA MET A 192 17.12 -46.83 69.87
C MET A 192 18.21 -47.06 70.91
N PRO A 193 18.00 -46.89 72.23
CA PRO A 193 19.08 -47.08 73.20
C PRO A 193 19.63 -48.50 73.21
N THR A 194 18.75 -49.50 73.13
CA THR A 194 19.14 -50.93 73.09
C THR A 194 19.66 -51.32 71.71
N LEU A 195 18.99 -50.88 70.65
CA LEU A 195 19.41 -51.16 69.26
C LEU A 195 20.80 -50.59 68.96
N THR A 196 21.10 -49.37 69.41
CA THR A 196 22.40 -48.73 69.16
C THR A 196 23.53 -49.50 69.85
N LYS A 197 23.32 -49.99 71.08
CA LYS A 197 24.29 -50.85 71.79
C LYS A 197 24.49 -52.18 71.07
N ALA A 198 23.39 -52.81 70.64
CA ALA A 198 23.43 -54.05 69.86
C ALA A 198 24.24 -53.88 68.57
N LEU A 199 24.02 -52.78 67.84
CA LEU A 199 24.74 -52.46 66.61
C LEU A 199 26.22 -52.22 66.87
N ILE A 200 26.57 -51.50 67.94
CA ILE A 200 27.97 -51.27 68.33
C ILE A 200 28.67 -52.60 68.65
N GLU A 201 28.04 -53.47 69.45
CA GLU A 201 28.60 -54.77 69.80
C GLU A 201 28.72 -55.70 68.59
N CYS A 202 27.72 -55.70 67.71
CA CYS A 202 27.77 -56.44 66.45
C CYS A 202 28.94 -55.99 65.58
N CYS A 203 29.20 -54.68 65.49
CA CYS A 203 30.37 -54.15 64.78
C CYS A 203 31.72 -54.56 65.40
N GLN A 204 31.77 -54.78 66.71
CA GLN A 204 32.97 -55.22 67.42
C GLN A 204 33.21 -56.73 67.27
N VAL A 205 32.17 -57.54 67.47
CA VAL A 205 32.26 -59.01 67.43
C VAL A 205 32.37 -59.53 66.00
N ARG A 206 31.78 -58.82 65.03
CA ARG A 206 31.69 -59.22 63.61
C ARG A 206 31.27 -60.69 63.43
N PRO A 207 30.09 -61.06 63.93
CA PRO A 207 29.56 -62.42 63.79
C PRO A 207 29.30 -62.77 62.32
N GLU A 208 29.23 -64.06 62.00
CA GLU A 208 28.92 -64.53 60.64
C GLU A 208 27.51 -64.11 60.19
N ASP A 209 26.53 -64.08 61.09
CA ASP A 209 25.19 -63.52 60.85
C ASP A 209 24.92 -62.30 61.76
N PRO A 210 25.07 -61.07 61.23
CA PRO A 210 24.87 -59.84 62.00
C PRO A 210 23.39 -59.55 62.29
N VAL A 211 22.46 -60.07 61.49
CA VAL A 211 21.02 -59.82 61.70
C VAL A 211 20.53 -60.68 62.86
N ASP A 212 20.87 -61.98 62.85
CA ASP A 212 20.49 -62.91 63.91
C ASP A 212 21.12 -62.53 65.26
N PHE A 213 22.41 -62.15 65.26
CA PHE A 213 23.10 -61.66 66.46
C PHE A 213 22.41 -60.44 67.09
N VAL A 214 22.03 -59.44 66.28
CA VAL A 214 21.34 -58.25 66.77
C VAL A 214 19.94 -58.60 67.27
N ALA A 215 19.22 -59.49 66.59
CA ALA A 215 17.91 -59.97 67.04
C ALA A 215 18.00 -60.66 68.40
N GLU A 216 18.94 -61.61 68.57
CA GLU A 216 19.20 -62.25 69.87
C GLU A 216 19.56 -61.23 70.96
N TYR A 217 20.42 -60.26 70.64
CA TYR A 217 20.83 -59.24 71.60
C TYR A 217 19.63 -58.40 72.06
N LEU A 218 18.75 -58.01 71.14
CA LEU A 218 17.53 -57.27 71.43
C LEU A 218 16.56 -58.10 72.29
N PHE A 219 16.39 -59.40 72.01
CA PHE A 219 15.57 -60.28 72.83
C PHE A 219 16.11 -60.42 74.25
N LYS A 220 17.43 -60.54 74.43
CA LYS A 220 18.09 -60.67 75.74
C LYS A 220 18.02 -59.38 76.58
N ASN A 221 17.98 -58.22 75.94
CA ASN A 221 18.08 -56.90 76.61
C ASN A 221 16.79 -56.07 76.51
N ASN A 222 15.63 -56.71 76.33
CA ASN A 222 14.36 -56.03 76.19
C ASN A 222 13.85 -55.53 77.57
N PRO A 223 13.62 -54.22 77.78
CA PRO A 223 13.23 -53.66 79.08
C PRO A 223 11.79 -53.98 79.54
N GLN A 224 11.03 -54.80 78.81
CA GLN A 224 9.65 -55.21 79.16
C GLN A 224 9.48 -56.72 79.40
N VAL A 225 10.59 -57.47 79.48
CA VAL A 225 10.65 -58.86 79.96
C VAL A 225 11.46 -58.91 81.24
#